data_AF-A0A4Z0MMB0-F1
#
_entry.id   AF-A0A4Z0MMB0-F1
#
_cell.length_a   1.000
_cell.length_b   1.000
_cell.length_c   1.000
_cell.angle_alpha   90.00
_cell.angle_beta   90.00
_cell.angle_gamma   90.00
#
_symmetry.space_group_name_H-M   'P 1'
#
loop_
_entity.id
_entity.type
_entity.pdbx_description
1 polymer ?
#
loop_
_entity_poly.entity_id
_entity_poly.type
_entity_poly.pdbx_seq_one_letter_code
_entity_poly.pdbx_strand_id
1 'polypeptide(L)'
;MKNFATILLLCSMCYVGSAQPAAPADGSRMTDRAKAMTRQMAEKLPLSEGQYVKVRQLNLRLLTETADVRKQFADDATALDEALANVQMRYEWDLATILRPRQMALYDQSKMSMTAVNLQ
;
A
#
# COMPACT_ATOMS: atom_id res chain seq x y z
N MET A 1 -39.73 -37.62 -46.05
CA MET A 1 -38.53 -36.77 -46.25
C MET A 1 -38.23 -36.08 -44.94
N LYS A 2 -36.97 -36.15 -44.47
CA LYS A 2 -36.24 -35.19 -43.61
C LYS A 2 -37.12 -34.44 -42.58
N ASN A 3 -36.98 -34.64 -41.27
CA ASN A 3 -35.93 -33.98 -40.46
C ASN A 3 -35.83 -34.68 -39.10
N PHE A 4 -34.68 -35.30 -38.81
CA PHE A 4 -34.40 -36.09 -37.61
C PHE A 4 -33.27 -35.44 -36.80
N ALA A 5 -33.41 -34.15 -36.47
CA ALA A 5 -32.37 -33.41 -35.76
C ALA A 5 -32.92 -32.15 -35.10
N THR A 6 -33.33 -32.26 -33.83
CA THR A 6 -33.38 -31.14 -32.86
C THR A 6 -33.75 -31.66 -31.46
N ILE A 7 -32.93 -32.54 -30.90
CA ILE A 7 -32.90 -32.81 -29.45
C ILE A 7 -31.56 -32.28 -28.94
N LEU A 8 -31.50 -30.98 -28.66
CA LEU A 8 -30.42 -30.38 -27.88
C LEU A 8 -30.82 -28.96 -27.41
N LEU A 9 -31.90 -28.84 -26.63
CA LEU A 9 -32.19 -27.55 -26.00
C LEU A 9 -33.11 -27.72 -24.80
N LEU A 10 -32.61 -28.17 -23.65
CA LEU A 10 -33.20 -27.86 -22.34
C LEU A 10 -32.31 -28.30 -21.17
N CYS A 11 -31.14 -27.67 -21.00
CA CYS A 11 -30.35 -27.80 -19.77
C CYS A 11 -29.39 -26.61 -19.70
N SER A 12 -29.86 -25.45 -19.21
CA SER A 12 -29.03 -24.40 -18.62
C SER A 12 -29.89 -23.20 -18.23
N MET A 13 -30.53 -23.26 -17.06
CA MET A 13 -30.88 -22.04 -16.32
C MET A 13 -31.02 -22.37 -14.82
N CYS A 14 -29.89 -22.72 -14.21
CA CYS A 14 -29.66 -22.49 -12.79
C CYS A 14 -28.60 -21.40 -12.68
N TYR A 15 -29.00 -20.15 -12.90
CA TYR A 15 -28.18 -19.00 -12.50
C TYR A 15 -28.23 -18.93 -10.97
N VAL A 16 -27.35 -19.69 -10.32
CA VAL A 16 -27.02 -19.43 -8.92
C VAL A 16 -26.26 -18.11 -8.95
N GLY A 17 -26.96 -17.02 -8.62
CA GLY A 17 -26.34 -15.73 -8.37
C GLY A 17 -25.35 -15.90 -7.22
N SER A 18 -24.08 -16.08 -7.53
CA SER A 18 -23.02 -15.91 -6.55
C SER A 18 -23.02 -14.43 -6.18
N ALA A 19 -23.63 -14.10 -5.04
CA ALA A 19 -23.35 -12.86 -4.36
C ALA A 19 -21.84 -12.82 -4.09
N GLN A 20 -21.10 -12.14 -4.96
CA GLN A 20 -19.71 -11.82 -4.68
C GLN A 20 -19.72 -10.94 -3.42
N PRO A 21 -19.07 -11.34 -2.32
CA PRO A 21 -18.87 -10.43 -1.21
C PRO A 21 -18.11 -9.22 -1.77
N ALA A 22 -18.65 -8.02 -1.57
CA ALA A 22 -17.96 -6.79 -1.93
C ALA A 22 -16.57 -6.82 -1.28
N ALA A 23 -15.53 -6.85 -2.11
CA ALA A 23 -14.17 -6.95 -1.63
C ALA A 23 -13.85 -5.73 -0.77
N PRO A 24 -13.25 -5.88 0.42
CA PRO A 24 -12.57 -4.79 1.09
C PRO A 24 -11.23 -4.55 0.37
N ALA A 25 -11.29 -4.17 -0.91
CA ALA A 25 -10.16 -4.32 -1.82
C ALA A 25 -9.00 -3.37 -1.45
N ASP A 26 -9.30 -2.13 -1.08
CA ASP A 26 -8.24 -1.12 -0.88
C ASP A 26 -7.65 -1.15 0.53
N GLY A 27 -8.47 -1.28 1.58
CA GLY A 27 -8.01 -1.34 2.96
C GLY A 27 -7.14 -2.57 3.26
N SER A 28 -7.50 -3.74 2.71
CA SER A 28 -6.68 -4.96 2.85
C SER A 28 -5.34 -4.83 2.13
N ARG A 29 -5.35 -4.31 0.89
CA ARG A 29 -4.12 -4.10 0.09
C ARG A 29 -3.16 -3.11 0.74
N MET A 30 -3.66 -2.01 1.30
CA MET A 30 -2.84 -1.04 2.04
C MET A 30 -2.21 -1.67 3.28
N THR A 31 -2.97 -2.49 4.01
CA THR A 31 -2.48 -3.20 5.20
C THR A 31 -1.34 -4.18 4.86
N ASP A 32 -1.47 -4.90 3.75
CA ASP A 32 -0.43 -5.82 3.27
C ASP A 32 0.82 -5.07 2.79
N ARG A 33 0.65 -3.94 2.10
CA ARG A 33 1.75 -3.08 1.67
C ARG A 33 2.49 -2.47 2.86
N ALA A 34 1.77 -1.98 3.87
CA ALA A 34 2.37 -1.50 5.11
C ALA A 34 3.18 -2.60 5.81
N LYS A 35 2.67 -3.84 5.83
CA LYS A 35 3.39 -5.00 6.36
C LYS A 35 4.65 -5.31 5.54
N ALA A 36 4.59 -5.22 4.21
CA ALA A 36 5.75 -5.42 3.34
C ALA A 36 6.83 -4.35 3.56
N MET A 37 6.46 -3.06 3.59
CA MET A 37 7.38 -1.96 3.89
C MET A 37 8.06 -2.13 5.24
N THR A 38 7.30 -2.53 6.27
CA THR A 38 7.85 -2.76 7.61
C THR A 38 8.86 -3.92 7.62
N ARG A 39 8.59 -5.00 6.87
CA ARG A 39 9.54 -6.12 6.73
C ARG A 39 10.83 -5.67 6.07
N GLN A 40 10.75 -4.93 4.97
CA GLN A 40 11.92 -4.38 4.28
C GLN A 40 12.73 -3.44 5.18
N MET A 41 12.06 -2.64 6.00
CA MET A 41 12.72 -1.81 7.02
C MET A 41 13.44 -2.68 8.05
N ALA A 42 12.78 -3.73 8.56
CA ALA A 42 13.35 -4.64 9.55
C ALA A 42 14.54 -5.46 9.04
N GLU A 43 14.65 -5.68 7.72
CA GLU A 43 15.84 -6.30 7.11
C GLU A 43 17.09 -5.41 7.24
N LYS A 44 16.92 -4.09 7.29
CA LYS A 44 18.02 -3.11 7.35
C LYS A 44 18.19 -2.49 8.75
N LEU A 45 17.13 -2.52 9.55
CA LEU A 45 17.04 -1.88 10.85
C LEU A 45 16.74 -2.93 11.91
N PRO A 46 17.56 -3.06 12.96
CA PRO A 46 17.25 -3.97 14.05
C PRO A 46 16.11 -3.40 14.90
N LEU A 47 14.86 -3.64 14.50
CA LEU A 47 13.67 -3.17 15.21
C LEU A 47 13.31 -4.13 16.35
N SER A 48 12.93 -3.61 17.52
CA SER A 48 12.23 -4.40 18.52
C SER A 48 10.80 -4.71 18.06
N GLU A 49 10.13 -5.68 18.69
CA GLU A 49 8.74 -6.02 18.36
C GLU A 49 7.79 -4.81 18.54
N GLY A 50 7.94 -4.07 19.64
CA GLY A 50 7.17 -2.85 19.88
C GLY A 50 7.42 -1.76 18.83
N GLN A 51 8.67 -1.61 18.37
CA GLN A 51 8.99 -0.69 17.28
C GLN A 51 8.38 -1.18 15.95
N TYR A 52 8.47 -2.47 15.66
CA TYR A 52 7.92 -3.07 14.45
C TYR A 52 6.41 -2.79 14.29
N VAL A 53 5.64 -2.96 15.37
CA VAL A 53 4.19 -2.67 15.35
C VAL A 53 3.92 -1.19 15.09
N LYS A 54 4.64 -0.29 15.76
CA LYS A 54 4.48 1.16 15.58
C LYS A 54 4.86 1.61 14.17
N VAL A 55 5.98 1.10 13.65
CA VAL A 55 6.43 1.39 12.27
C VAL A 55 5.41 0.88 11.26
N ARG A 56 4.80 -0.30 11.47
CA ARG A 56 3.73 -0.80 10.59
C ARG A 56 2.51 0.10 10.57
N GLN A 57 2.07 0.56 11.73
CA GLN A 57 0.95 1.51 11.83
C GLN A 57 1.29 2.84 11.15
N LEU A 58 2.51 3.35 11.35
CA LEU A 58 2.98 4.56 10.70
C LEU A 58 3.05 4.42 9.16
N ASN A 59 3.53 3.27 8.67
CA ASN A 59 3.54 2.94 7.23
C ASN A 59 2.12 2.86 6.65
N LEU A 60 1.16 2.32 7.39
CA LEU A 60 -0.23 2.30 6.95
C LEU A 60 -0.79 3.72 6.84
N ARG A 61 -0.54 4.57 7.84
CA ARG A 61 -0.94 5.99 7.81
C ARG A 61 -0.34 6.71 6.60
N LEU A 62 0.96 6.54 6.33
CA LEU A 62 1.63 7.12 5.16
C LEU A 62 0.92 6.75 3.86
N LEU A 63 0.60 5.47 3.68
CA LEU A 63 -0.07 4.99 2.47
C LEU A 63 -1.48 5.57 2.32
N THR A 64 -2.24 5.65 3.41
CA THR A 64 -3.58 6.23 3.41
C THR A 64 -3.54 7.73 3.12
N GLU A 65 -2.73 8.51 3.86
CA GLU A 65 -2.60 9.95 3.63
C GLU A 65 -2.12 10.28 2.21
N THR A 66 -1.18 9.50 1.68
CA THR A 66 -0.70 9.67 0.30
C THR A 66 -1.82 9.44 -0.72
N ALA A 67 -2.65 8.41 -0.51
CA ALA A 67 -3.78 8.13 -1.39
C ALA A 67 -4.85 9.23 -1.32
N ASP A 68 -5.14 9.73 -0.12
CA ASP A 68 -6.10 10.80 0.11
C ASP A 68 -5.64 12.11 -0.53
N VAL A 69 -4.38 12.49 -0.33
CA VAL A 69 -3.78 13.69 -0.94
C VAL A 69 -3.78 13.60 -2.47
N ARG A 70 -3.42 12.44 -3.05
CA ARG A 70 -3.48 12.22 -4.51
C ARG A 70 -4.89 12.35 -5.06
N LYS A 71 -5.90 11.89 -4.32
CA LYS A 71 -7.30 12.04 -4.71
C LYS A 71 -7.76 13.50 -4.58
N GLN A 72 -7.35 14.19 -3.53
CA GLN A 72 -7.76 15.56 -3.24
C GLN A 72 -7.20 16.57 -4.25
N PHE A 73 -5.94 16.43 -4.64
CA PHE A 73 -5.25 17.36 -5.54
C PHE A 73 -5.01 16.76 -6.94
N ALA A 74 -5.90 15.89 -7.40
CA ALA A 74 -5.75 15.20 -8.69
C ALA A 74 -5.60 16.15 -9.88
N ASP A 75 -6.20 17.35 -9.80
CA ASP A 75 -6.21 18.36 -10.85
C ASP A 75 -5.24 19.54 -10.60
N ASP A 76 -4.52 19.53 -9.47
CA ASP A 76 -3.57 20.60 -9.09
C ASP A 76 -2.21 19.99 -8.72
N ALA A 77 -1.33 19.89 -9.72
CA ALA A 77 -0.03 19.26 -9.57
C ALA A 77 0.88 20.01 -8.57
N THR A 78 0.81 21.34 -8.50
CA THR A 78 1.64 22.12 -7.57
C THR A 78 1.19 21.90 -6.13
N ALA A 79 -0.11 21.95 -5.88
CA ALA A 79 -0.65 21.66 -4.55
C ALA A 79 -0.43 20.18 -4.15
N LEU A 80 -0.50 19.25 -5.11
CA LEU A 80 -0.20 17.85 -4.88
C LEU A 80 1.25 17.64 -4.41
N ASP A 81 2.22 18.24 -5.10
CA ASP A 81 3.64 18.11 -4.76
C ASP A 81 3.93 18.66 -3.35
N GLU A 82 3.38 19.83 -3.02
CA GLU A 82 3.52 20.42 -1.68
C GLU A 82 2.88 19.52 -0.60
N ALA A 83 1.67 19.02 -0.85
CA ALA A 83 0.97 18.17 0.09
C ALA A 83 1.70 16.83 0.31
N LEU A 84 2.25 16.22 -0.75
CA LEU A 84 3.05 15.00 -0.64
C LEU A 84 4.36 15.22 0.13
N ALA A 85 5.05 16.35 -0.10
CA ALA A 85 6.23 16.72 0.66
C ALA A 85 5.92 16.87 2.16
N ASN A 86 4.78 17.49 2.48
CA ASN A 86 4.31 17.63 3.86
C ASN A 86 3.96 16.28 4.52
N VAL A 87 3.32 15.36 3.80
CA VAL A 87 3.07 13.98 4.28
C VAL A 87 4.39 13.28 4.59
N GLN A 88 5.37 13.37 3.70
CA GLN A 88 6.67 12.73 3.87
C GLN A 88 7.45 13.30 5.06
N MET A 89 7.43 14.63 5.24
CA MET A 89 8.10 15.29 6.37
C MET A 89 7.52 14.85 7.72
N ARG A 90 6.18 14.81 7.84
CA ARG A 90 5.52 14.33 9.07
C ARG A 90 5.84 12.86 9.34
N TYR A 91 5.83 12.02 8.31
CA TYR A 91 6.20 10.61 8.44
C TYR A 91 7.62 10.45 9.02
N GLU A 92 8.58 11.23 8.54
CA GLU A 92 9.97 11.17 9.02
C GLU A 92 10.12 11.65 10.46
N TRP A 93 9.40 12.71 10.84
CA TRP A 93 9.37 13.17 12.24
C TRP A 93 8.77 12.11 13.17
N ASP A 94 7.62 11.54 12.80
CA ASP A 94 7.00 10.47 13.58
C ASP A 94 7.91 9.25 13.68
N LEU A 95 8.59 8.88 12.59
CA LEU A 95 9.52 7.76 12.57
C LEU A 95 10.71 8.00 13.52
N ALA A 96 11.24 9.23 13.56
CA ALA A 96 12.31 9.60 14.48
C ALA A 96 11.89 9.50 15.96
N THR A 97 10.59 9.58 16.29
CA THR A 97 10.11 9.33 17.67
C THR A 97 10.07 7.85 18.03
N ILE A 98 10.00 6.95 17.04
CA ILE A 98 9.93 5.50 17.22
C ILE A 98 11.34 4.89 17.24
N LEU A 99 12.22 5.39 16.38
CA LEU A 99 13.57 4.87 16.19
C LEU A 99 14.55 5.50 17.18
N ARG A 100 15.54 4.71 17.60
CA ARG A 100 16.71 5.23 18.32
C ARG A 100 17.63 5.98 17.35
N PRO A 101 18.47 6.92 17.83
CA PRO A 101 19.36 7.70 16.95
C PRO A 101 20.20 6.85 15.99
N ARG A 102 20.77 5.73 16.45
CA ARG A 102 21.53 4.80 15.60
C ARG A 102 20.67 4.13 14.53
N GLN A 103 19.43 3.78 14.84
CA GLN A 103 18.49 3.20 13.87
C GLN A 103 18.08 4.28 12.84
N MET A 104 17.88 5.52 13.25
CA MET A 104 17.58 6.62 12.34
C MET A 104 18.71 6.86 11.33
N ALA A 105 19.96 6.87 11.79
CA ALA A 105 21.12 7.02 10.90
C ALA A 105 21.23 5.89 9.84
N LEU A 106 20.92 4.65 10.22
CA LEU A 106 20.86 3.52 9.28
C LEU A 106 19.71 3.68 8.28
N TYR A 107 18.57 4.21 8.73
CA TYR A 107 17.44 4.49 7.87
C TYR A 107 17.81 5.53 6.80
N ASP A 108 18.40 6.65 7.20
CA ASP A 108 18.83 7.72 6.28
C ASP A 108 19.85 7.20 5.25
N GLN A 109 20.82 6.41 5.69
CA GLN A 109 21.78 5.77 4.79
C GLN A 109 21.09 4.83 3.79
N SER A 110 20.12 4.03 4.25
CA SER A 110 19.36 3.12 3.38
C SER A 110 18.51 3.86 2.34
N LYS A 111 18.00 5.04 2.69
CA LYS A 111 17.22 5.91 1.79
C LYS A 111 18.11 6.54 0.72
N MET A 112 19.27 7.08 1.13
CA MET A 112 20.26 7.66 0.20
C MET A 112 20.75 6.64 -0.84
N SER A 113 20.98 5.38 -0.42
CA SER A 113 21.38 4.32 -1.35
C SER A 113 20.30 4.02 -2.41
N MET A 114 19.02 4.07 -2.05
CA MET A 114 17.93 3.90 -3.02
C MET A 114 17.81 5.10 -3.97
N THR A 115 17.99 6.33 -3.50
CA THR A 115 17.94 7.51 -4.37
C THR A 115 19.12 7.55 -5.36
N ALA A 116 20.31 7.14 -4.93
CA ALA A 116 21.50 7.10 -5.78
C ALA A 116 21.40 6.08 -6.93
N VAL A 117 20.80 4.91 -6.68
CA VAL A 117 20.62 3.86 -7.72
C VAL A 117 19.62 4.26 -8.81
N ASN A 118 18.68 5.18 -8.52
CA ASN A 118 17.70 5.65 -9.51
C ASN A 118 18.20 6.84 -10.36
N LEU A 119 19.45 7.31 -10.15
CA LEU A 119 20.07 8.44 -10.86
C LEU A 119 21.23 8.01 -11.78
N GLN A 120 21.44 6.70 -11.97
CA GLN A 120 22.42 6.11 -12.90
C GLN A 120 21.71 5.50 -14.11
#